data_AF-T2KI46-F1
#
_entry.id   AF-T2KI46-F1
#
_cell.length_a   1.000
_cell.length_b   1.000
_cell.length_c   1.000
_cell.angle_alpha   90.00
_cell.angle_beta   90.00
_cell.angle_gamma   90.00
#
_symmetry.space_group_name_H-M   'P 1'
#
loop_
_entity.id
_entity.type
_entity.pdbx_description
1 polymer ?
#
loop_
_entity_poly.entity_id
_entity_poly.type
_entity_poly.pdbx_seq_one_letter_code
_entity_poly.pdbx_strand_id
1 'polypeptide(L)'
;VDIDWEYPGALGATSGDGSCKAGDTCSRTADQTNFTTMLAALKADSRMNVGRSGSGFTRKFISAAVRANTSGDPKNVAYDYPGLNNSVNFLNVMCYDHYGAW
;
A
#
# COMPACT_ATOMS: atom_id res chain seq x y z
N VAL A 1 2.31 -2.24 -11.84
CA VAL A 1 1.93 -1.07 -11.03
C VAL A 1 2.43 -1.32 -9.64
N ASP A 2 3.09 -0.34 -9.05
CA ASP A 2 3.48 -0.37 -7.65
C ASP A 2 2.60 0.63 -6.91
N ILE A 3 1.99 0.21 -5.81
CA ILE A 3 1.10 1.05 -5.03
C ILE A 3 1.83 1.46 -3.75
N ASP A 4 2.00 2.75 -3.58
CA ASP A 4 2.70 3.34 -2.44
C ASP A 4 1.74 4.26 -1.66
N TRP A 5 0.84 3.64 -0.89
CA TRP A 5 -0.09 4.38 -0.03
C TRP A 5 0.49 4.44 1.38
N GLU A 6 0.86 5.65 1.81
CA GLU A 6 1.42 5.93 3.14
C GLU A 6 0.47 6.74 4.06
N TYR A 7 -0.29 6.12 4.96
CA TYR A 7 -0.56 4.70 5.08
C TYR A 7 -2.08 4.45 5.10
N PRO A 8 -2.55 3.27 4.67
CA PRO A 8 -3.97 2.96 4.76
C PRO A 8 -4.41 2.94 6.22
N GLY A 9 -5.28 3.89 6.60
CA GLY A 9 -5.83 4.04 7.93
C GLY A 9 -4.93 4.78 8.93
N ALA A 10 -3.78 5.30 8.51
CA ALA A 10 -2.91 6.13 9.33
C ALA A 10 -2.22 7.19 8.48
N LEU A 11 -2.22 8.44 8.95
CA LEU A 11 -1.49 9.50 8.26
C LEU A 11 0.01 9.23 8.34
N GLY A 12 0.69 9.18 7.19
CA GLY A 12 2.14 9.06 7.07
C GLY A 12 2.84 10.37 7.43
N ALA A 13 3.74 10.85 6.55
CA ALA A 13 4.45 12.14 6.71
C ALA A 13 3.51 13.34 6.94
N THR A 14 2.23 13.18 6.60
CA THR A 14 1.17 14.20 6.69
C THR A 14 0.65 14.47 8.11
N SER A 15 1.09 13.70 9.10
CA SER A 15 0.64 13.85 10.49
C SER A 15 1.32 14.98 11.26
N GLY A 16 2.41 15.57 10.74
CA GLY A 16 3.19 16.62 11.41
C GLY A 16 3.37 17.93 10.63
N ASP A 17 3.17 17.94 9.31
CA ASP A 17 3.38 19.10 8.43
C ASP A 17 2.11 19.95 8.19
N GLY A 18 0.97 19.56 8.78
CA GLY A 18 -0.33 20.23 8.57
C GLY A 18 -1.00 19.94 7.22
N SER A 19 -0.57 18.90 6.50
CA SER A 19 -1.10 18.58 5.17
C SER A 19 -2.49 17.94 5.19
N CYS A 20 -2.95 17.40 6.33
CA CYS A 20 -4.38 17.16 6.51
C CYS A 20 -5.09 18.47 6.90
N LYS A 21 -5.62 19.18 5.91
CA LYS A 21 -6.27 20.48 6.12
C LYS A 21 -7.63 20.29 6.80
N ALA A 22 -8.05 21.30 7.56
CA ALA A 22 -9.37 21.32 8.18
C ALA A 22 -10.46 21.16 7.10
N GLY A 23 -11.31 20.14 7.26
CA GLY A 23 -12.37 19.79 6.31
C GLY A 23 -12.02 18.66 5.35
N ASP A 24 -10.75 18.27 5.22
CA ASP A 24 -10.34 17.16 4.38
C ASP A 24 -10.53 15.81 5.10
N THR A 25 -10.81 14.76 4.32
CA THR A 25 -10.72 13.39 4.82
C THR A 25 -9.38 12.79 4.43
N CYS A 26 -8.48 12.67 5.40
CA CYS A 26 -7.11 12.24 5.15
C CYS A 26 -6.84 10.79 5.58
N SER A 27 -7.68 10.26 6.48
CA SER A 27 -7.72 8.83 6.79
C SER A 27 -9.12 8.41 7.23
N ARG A 28 -9.44 7.15 7.00
CA ARG A 28 -10.63 6.46 7.49
C ARG A 28 -10.23 5.11 8.04
N THR A 29 -10.96 4.60 9.03
CA THR A 29 -10.80 3.23 9.51
C THR A 29 -10.99 2.20 8.39
N ALA A 30 -11.84 2.49 7.42
CA ALA A 30 -12.09 1.64 6.26
C ALA A 30 -10.90 1.56 5.27
N ASP A 31 -9.91 2.46 5.35
CA ASP A 31 -8.83 2.53 4.36
C ASP A 31 -7.95 1.26 4.35
N GLN A 32 -7.81 0.58 5.48
CA GLN A 32 -7.15 -0.73 5.55
C GLN A 32 -7.84 -1.78 4.68
N THR A 33 -9.17 -1.91 4.83
CA THR A 33 -9.97 -2.82 4.00
C THR A 33 -9.97 -2.36 2.55
N ASN A 34 -10.14 -1.06 2.30
CA ASN A 34 -10.16 -0.49 0.95
C ASN A 34 -8.85 -0.73 0.20
N PHE A 35 -7.71 -0.68 0.89
CA PHE A 35 -6.40 -0.98 0.30
C PHE A 35 -6.34 -2.40 -0.26
N THR A 36 -6.74 -3.40 0.55
CA THR A 36 -6.83 -4.80 0.08
C THR A 36 -7.86 -4.96 -1.03
N THR A 37 -9.05 -4.36 -0.89
CA THR A 37 -10.10 -4.43 -1.92
C THR A 37 -9.65 -3.83 -3.26
N MET A 38 -8.96 -2.69 -3.22
CA MET A 38 -8.40 -2.04 -4.41
C MET A 38 -7.36 -2.93 -5.09
N LEU A 39 -6.43 -3.51 -4.33
CA LEU A 39 -5.40 -4.40 -4.89
C LEU A 39 -6.02 -5.66 -5.49
N ALA A 40 -7.04 -6.24 -4.84
CA ALA A 40 -7.79 -7.37 -5.38
C ALA A 40 -8.50 -6.99 -6.70
N ALA A 41 -9.11 -5.81 -6.76
CA ALA A 41 -9.74 -5.28 -7.97
C ALA A 41 -8.72 -5.05 -9.09
N LEU A 42 -7.55 -4.48 -8.79
CA LEU A 42 -6.45 -4.32 -9.75
C LEU A 42 -6.01 -5.67 -10.30
N LYS A 43 -5.87 -6.70 -9.45
CA LYS A 43 -5.49 -8.05 -9.87
C LYS A 43 -6.56 -8.71 -10.76
N ALA A 44 -7.83 -8.49 -10.46
CA ALA A 44 -8.95 -9.03 -11.22
C ALA A 44 -9.19 -8.31 -12.55
N ASP A 45 -8.62 -7.12 -12.75
CA ASP A 45 -8.80 -6.33 -13.96
C ASP A 45 -8.24 -7.05 -15.20
N SER A 46 -9.11 -7.28 -16.19
CA SER A 46 -8.74 -7.93 -17.45
C SER A 46 -7.57 -7.26 -18.18
N ARG A 47 -7.38 -5.95 -18.00
CA ARG A 47 -6.28 -5.15 -18.59
C ARG A 47 -4.92 -5.45 -17.94
N MET A 48 -4.88 -6.20 -16.84
CA MET A 48 -3.66 -6.77 -16.30
C MET A 48 -3.20 -8.00 -17.07
N ASN A 49 -4.09 -8.66 -17.83
CA ASN A 49 -3.71 -9.68 -18.80
C ASN A 49 -3.29 -8.98 -20.09
N VAL A 50 -2.02 -9.10 -20.47
CA VAL A 50 -1.47 -8.38 -21.64
C VAL A 50 -1.35 -9.25 -22.88
N GLY A 51 -1.89 -10.48 -22.84
CA GLY A 51 -1.47 -11.54 -23.77
C GLY A 51 0.03 -11.80 -23.62
N ARG A 52 0.61 -12.73 -24.36
CA ARG A 52 2.07 -12.82 -24.43
C ARG A 52 2.56 -11.59 -25.20
N SER A 53 2.90 -10.52 -24.48
CA SER A 53 3.56 -9.36 -25.06
C SER A 53 4.95 -9.78 -25.56
N GLY A 54 5.54 -9.02 -26.49
CA GLY A 54 6.92 -9.21 -26.96
C GLY A 54 7.96 -9.21 -25.84
N SER A 55 7.58 -8.80 -24.62
CA SER A 55 8.37 -8.87 -23.37
C SER A 55 8.39 -10.26 -22.70
N GLY A 56 7.65 -11.26 -23.21
CA GLY A 56 7.61 -12.62 -22.65
C GLY A 56 6.69 -12.80 -21.43
N PHE A 57 6.11 -11.72 -20.89
CA PHE A 57 5.17 -11.77 -19.78
C PHE A 57 3.73 -11.87 -20.27
N THR A 58 2.93 -12.69 -19.60
CA THR A 58 1.50 -12.88 -19.88
C THR A 58 0.59 -11.98 -19.06
N ARG A 59 1.13 -11.36 -17.99
CA ARG A 59 0.43 -10.40 -17.13
C ARG A 59 1.36 -9.27 -16.68
N LYS A 60 0.76 -8.13 -16.32
CA LYS A 60 1.41 -7.04 -15.59
C LYS A 60 1.59 -7.45 -14.13
N PHE A 61 2.67 -6.96 -13.50
CA PHE A 61 2.87 -7.14 -12.06
C PHE A 61 2.15 -6.06 -11.25
N ILE A 62 1.71 -6.46 -10.06
CA ILE A 62 1.20 -5.58 -9.01
C ILE A 62 2.11 -5.77 -7.81
N SER A 63 2.66 -4.68 -7.29
CA SER A 63 3.38 -4.65 -6.02
C SER A 63 2.82 -3.54 -5.14
N ALA A 64 3.19 -3.56 -3.87
CA ALA A 64 2.93 -2.45 -2.99
C ALA A 64 4.13 -2.20 -2.07
N ALA A 65 4.41 -0.92 -1.84
CA ALA A 65 5.30 -0.48 -0.78
C ALA A 65 4.52 -0.44 0.54
N VAL A 66 5.10 -1.03 1.59
CA VAL A 66 4.46 -1.13 2.92
C VAL A 66 5.44 -0.74 4.01
N ARG A 67 4.90 -0.14 5.08
CA ARG A 67 5.67 0.18 6.29
C ARG A 67 6.39 -1.05 6.84
N ALA A 68 7.64 -0.88 7.25
CA ALA A 68 8.35 -1.83 8.11
C ALA A 68 7.78 -1.82 9.54
N ASN A 69 6.70 -2.57 9.77
CA ASN A 69 6.15 -2.75 11.12
C ASN A 69 7.18 -3.40 12.04
N THR A 70 7.31 -2.88 13.27
CA THR A 70 8.28 -3.36 14.27
C THR A 70 7.54 -3.87 15.51
N SER A 71 8.03 -4.95 16.13
CA SER A 71 7.40 -5.53 17.32
C SER A 71 7.23 -4.48 18.43
N GLY A 72 6.01 -4.33 18.94
CA GLY A 72 5.69 -3.40 20.02
C GLY A 72 5.59 -1.92 19.62
N ASP A 73 5.77 -1.54 18.35
CA ASP A 73 5.59 -0.15 17.91
C ASP A 73 4.09 0.19 17.82
N PRO A 74 3.58 1.15 18.62
CA PRO A 74 2.17 1.57 18.56
C PRO A 74 1.80 2.26 17.26
N LYS A 75 2.79 2.68 16.45
CA LYS A 75 2.57 3.30 15.15
C LYS A 75 2.46 2.28 14.00
N ASN A 76 2.53 0.98 14.27
CA ASN A 76 2.36 -0.05 13.25
C ASN A 76 1.05 0.11 12.49
N VAL A 77 1.09 -0.17 11.18
CA VAL A 77 -0.09 -0.15 10.32
C VAL A 77 -0.70 -1.55 10.29
N ALA A 78 -1.98 -1.68 10.57
CA ALA A 78 -2.66 -2.97 10.59
C ALA A 78 -3.03 -3.42 9.15
N TYR A 79 -2.07 -4.01 8.45
CA TYR A 79 -2.31 -4.61 7.13
C TYR A 79 -3.01 -5.97 7.22
N ASP A 80 -3.93 -6.24 6.29
CA ASP A 80 -4.44 -7.59 6.01
C ASP A 80 -3.42 -8.37 5.16
N TYR A 81 -2.34 -8.85 5.77
CA TYR A 81 -1.29 -9.58 5.04
C TYR A 81 -1.81 -10.79 4.25
N PRO A 82 -2.74 -11.63 4.76
CA PRO A 82 -3.36 -12.68 3.96
C PRO A 82 -4.02 -12.17 2.68
N GLY A 83 -4.83 -11.11 2.77
CA GLY A 83 -5.48 -10.49 1.62
C GLY A 83 -4.49 -9.85 0.65
N LEU A 84 -3.45 -9.18 1.17
CA LEU A 84 -2.38 -8.59 0.36
C LEU A 84 -1.59 -9.65 -0.40
N ASN A 85 -1.16 -10.73 0.27
CA ASN A 85 -0.41 -11.83 -0.36
C ASN A 85 -1.21 -12.49 -1.50
N ASN A 86 -2.53 -12.47 -1.42
CA ASN A 86 -3.42 -12.94 -2.49
C ASN A 86 -3.63 -11.91 -3.62
N SER A 87 -3.25 -10.65 -3.43
CA SER A 87 -3.56 -9.55 -4.34
C SER A 87 -2.35 -8.98 -5.07
N VAL A 88 -1.15 -9.10 -4.51
CA VAL A 88 0.09 -8.62 -5.13
C VAL A 88 1.01 -9.77 -5.55
N ASN A 89 2.03 -9.46 -6.35
CA ASN A 89 3.11 -10.38 -6.70
C ASN A 89 4.22 -10.39 -5.65
N PHE A 90 4.51 -9.22 -5.07
CA PHE A 90 5.48 -9.06 -4.00
C PHE A 90 5.21 -7.74 -3.26
N LEU A 91 5.74 -7.63 -2.05
CA LEU A 91 5.72 -6.43 -1.24
C LEU A 91 7.14 -5.85 -1.13
N ASN A 92 7.25 -4.54 -1.29
CA ASN A 92 8.47 -3.80 -0.99
C ASN A 92 8.33 -3.27 0.44
N VAL A 93 9.05 -3.84 1.40
CA VAL A 93 9.00 -3.35 2.78
C VAL A 93 9.95 -2.17 2.92
N MET A 94 9.41 -1.03 3.32
CA MET A 94 10.16 0.22 3.48
C MET A 94 10.95 0.22 4.80
N CYS A 95 12.04 -0.55 4.82
CA CYS A 95 12.96 -0.71 5.96
C CYS A 95 13.96 0.45 6.08
N TYR A 96 13.47 1.67 5.91
CA TYR A 96 14.22 2.92 5.99
C TYR A 96 13.37 3.99 6.69
N ASP A 97 13.91 5.19 6.86
CA ASP A 97 13.26 6.31 7.58
C ASP A 97 12.88 5.99 9.04
N HIS A 98 13.59 5.05 9.66
CA HIS A 98 13.47 4.76 11.09
C HIS A 98 14.00 5.90 11.97
N TYR A 99 14.99 6.65 11.47
CA TYR A 99 15.59 7.80 12.14
C TYR A 99 15.85 8.90 11.11
N GLY A 100 15.75 10.15 11.55
CA GLY A 100 16.02 11.32 10.73
C GLY A 100 16.06 12.59 11.58
N ALA A 101 16.19 13.74 10.93
CA ALA A 101 16.26 15.05 11.61
C ALA A 101 14.89 15.64 11.98
N TRP A 102 13.81 14.93 11.65
CA TRP A 102 12.41 15.30 11.94
C TRP A 102 11.97 14.88 13.35
#